data_AF-A0A951K4X1-F1
#
_entry.id   AF-A0A951K4X1-F1
#
_cell.length_a   1.000
_cell.length_b   1.000
_cell.length_c   1.000
_cell.angle_alpha   90.00
_cell.angle_beta   90.00
_cell.angle_gamma   90.00
#
_symmetry.space_group_name_H-M   'P 1'
#
loop_
_entity.id
_entity.type
_entity.pdbx_description
1 polymer ?
#
loop_
_entity_poly.entity_id
_entity_poly.type
_entity_poly.pdbx_seq_one_letter_code
_entity_poly.pdbx_strand_id
1 'polypeptide(L)'
;MKTSFLLRAISHSFWGRLALHALWLHGSWEAVQCAFFYAMGDVALVPGIAIMVGATLADIALTLLLVWIALRLSVQSTRFSLLRAAPPLIGLGGGVAVFIEAVGQEAAHWWRYSAAMPAFQIFEWQIGLFPVLQMAFLPLICLVLTSRRLRVR
;
A
#
# COMPACT_ATOMS: atom_id res chain seq x y z
N MET A 1 -31.20 11.26 -0.77
CA MET A 1 -30.03 11.53 -1.65
C MET A 1 -29.07 12.54 -1.00
N LYS A 2 -28.10 12.08 -0.20
CA LYS A 2 -26.98 12.91 0.34
C LYS A 2 -25.61 12.26 0.08
N THR A 3 -25.57 11.31 -0.85
CA THR A 3 -24.39 10.57 -1.30
C THR A 3 -23.34 11.45 -1.98
N SER A 4 -23.66 12.72 -2.25
CA SER A 4 -22.97 13.53 -3.25
C SER A 4 -21.84 14.42 -2.71
N PHE A 5 -21.79 14.80 -1.42
CA PHE A 5 -20.89 15.89 -1.03
C PHE A 5 -19.42 15.47 -0.88
N LEU A 6 -19.17 14.32 -0.24
CA LEU A 6 -17.81 13.81 -0.03
C LEU A 6 -17.14 13.34 -1.33
N LEU A 7 -17.88 12.62 -2.19
CA LEU A 7 -17.37 12.21 -3.50
C LEU A 7 -17.20 13.41 -4.47
N ARG A 8 -18.01 14.48 -4.34
CA ARG A 8 -17.83 15.72 -5.11
C ARG A 8 -16.61 16.54 -4.67
N ALA A 9 -16.18 16.42 -3.42
CA ALA A 9 -14.98 17.10 -2.92
C ALA A 9 -13.67 16.40 -3.37
N ILE A 10 -13.76 15.17 -3.88
CA ILE A 10 -12.63 14.46 -4.47
C ILE A 10 -12.37 15.04 -5.86
N SER A 11 -11.49 16.03 -5.92
CA SER A 11 -10.99 16.57 -7.17
C SER A 11 -9.87 15.70 -7.74
N HIS A 12 -9.56 15.86 -9.03
CA HIS A 12 -8.34 15.30 -9.63
C HIS A 12 -7.08 15.62 -8.81
N SER A 13 -7.05 16.80 -8.16
CA SER A 13 -5.96 17.20 -7.28
C SER A 13 -5.81 16.33 -6.02
N PHE A 14 -6.90 15.71 -5.51
CA PHE A 14 -6.83 14.78 -4.39
C PHE A 14 -6.05 13.52 -4.78
N TRP A 15 -6.43 12.89 -5.89
CA TRP A 15 -5.79 11.65 -6.36
C TRP A 15 -4.33 11.87 -6.75
N GLY A 16 -4.02 13.00 -7.39
CA GLY A 16 -2.63 13.36 -7.70
C GLY A 16 -1.78 13.51 -6.43
N ARG A 17 -2.29 14.19 -5.39
CA ARG A 17 -1.58 14.29 -4.10
C ARG A 17 -1.45 12.95 -3.40
N LEU A 18 -2.49 12.13 -3.43
CA LEU A 18 -2.46 10.79 -2.84
C LEU A 18 -1.38 9.92 -3.52
N ALA A 19 -1.32 9.96 -4.84
CA ALA A 19 -0.30 9.25 -5.62
C ALA A 19 1.12 9.76 -5.31
N LEU A 20 1.31 11.07 -5.14
CA LEU A 20 2.61 11.63 -4.73
C LEU A 20 3.01 11.18 -3.32
N HIS A 21 2.09 11.18 -2.35
CA HIS A 21 2.36 10.65 -1.02
C HIS A 21 2.71 9.16 -1.07
N ALA A 22 1.98 8.38 -1.87
CA ALA A 22 2.25 6.95 -2.05
C ALA A 22 3.63 6.73 -2.70
N LEU A 23 3.99 7.49 -3.73
CA LEU A 23 5.32 7.41 -4.37
C LEU A 23 6.45 7.62 -3.36
N TRP A 24 6.36 8.68 -2.55
CA TRP A 24 7.41 8.97 -1.57
C TRP A 24 7.48 7.91 -0.48
N LEU A 25 6.34 7.49 0.07
CA LEU A 25 6.30 6.55 1.19
C LEU A 25 6.67 5.13 0.76
N HIS A 26 6.04 4.60 -0.29
CA HIS A 26 6.34 3.26 -0.80
C HIS A 26 7.72 3.19 -1.44
N GLY A 27 8.12 4.20 -2.22
CA GLY A 27 9.44 4.22 -2.84
C GLY A 27 10.58 4.26 -1.83
N SER A 28 10.42 5.04 -0.75
CA SER A 28 11.40 5.07 0.34
C SER A 28 11.42 3.74 1.10
N TRP A 29 10.23 3.17 1.34
CA TRP A 29 10.11 1.88 2.02
C TRP A 29 10.78 0.76 1.21
N GLU A 30 10.51 0.66 -0.09
CA GLU A 30 11.15 -0.34 -0.96
C GLU A 30 12.64 -0.15 -1.09
N ALA A 31 13.15 1.08 -1.10
CA ALA A 31 14.59 1.30 -1.08
C ALA A 31 15.25 0.66 0.15
N VAL A 32 14.65 0.82 1.34
CA VAL A 32 15.15 0.18 2.56
C VAL A 32 14.90 -1.32 2.52
N GLN A 33 13.70 -1.75 2.11
CA GLN A 33 13.32 -3.15 2.15
C GLN A 33 14.14 -4.01 1.19
N CYS A 34 14.36 -3.55 -0.04
CA CYS A 34 15.22 -4.24 -1.02
C CYS A 34 16.69 -4.27 -0.60
N ALA A 35 17.20 -3.20 0.03
CA ALA A 35 18.59 -3.16 0.44
C ALA A 35 18.93 -4.14 1.57
N PHE A 36 18.00 -4.35 2.52
CA PHE A 36 18.30 -5.10 3.75
C PHE A 36 17.59 -6.45 3.86
N PHE A 37 16.42 -6.61 3.23
CA PHE A 37 15.54 -7.75 3.51
C PHE A 37 15.27 -8.65 2.31
N TYR A 38 15.48 -8.20 1.07
CA TYR A 38 15.43 -9.07 -0.11
C TYR A 38 16.82 -9.57 -0.54
N ALA A 39 16.86 -10.77 -1.10
CA ALA A 39 18.08 -11.35 -1.66
C ALA A 39 18.37 -10.77 -3.05
N MET A 40 18.89 -9.54 -3.08
CA MET A 40 19.20 -8.78 -4.30
C MET A 40 20.71 -8.74 -4.64
N GLY A 41 21.55 -9.44 -3.88
CA GLY A 41 23.02 -9.33 -4.00
C GLY A 41 23.59 -9.69 -5.37
N ASP A 42 22.93 -10.58 -6.10
CA ASP A 42 23.35 -11.03 -7.43
C ASP A 42 22.64 -10.29 -8.57
N VAL A 43 21.73 -9.37 -8.25
CA VAL A 43 20.98 -8.61 -9.24
C VAL A 43 21.78 -7.38 -9.65
N ALA A 44 22.05 -7.23 -10.95
CA ALA A 44 22.72 -6.04 -11.46
C ALA A 44 21.92 -4.76 -11.13
N LEU A 45 22.63 -3.66 -10.91
CA LEU A 45 22.04 -2.39 -10.43
C LEU A 45 20.84 -1.92 -11.26
N VAL A 46 20.96 -1.93 -12.60
CA VAL A 46 19.91 -1.42 -13.49
C VAL A 46 18.63 -2.27 -13.41
N PRO A 47 18.68 -3.61 -13.57
CA PRO A 47 17.54 -4.47 -13.29
C PRO A 47 16.97 -4.32 -11.87
N GLY A 48 17.83 -4.17 -10.85
CA GLY A 48 17.41 -3.96 -9.46
C GLY A 48 16.57 -2.69 -9.31
N ILE A 49 17.03 -1.57 -9.89
CA ILE A 49 16.27 -0.30 -9.91
C ILE A 49 14.94 -0.49 -10.66
N ALA A 50 14.93 -1.18 -11.80
CA ALA A 50 13.70 -1.41 -12.55
C ALA A 50 12.67 -2.23 -11.75
N ILE A 51 13.11 -3.26 -11.02
CA ILE A 51 12.25 -4.05 -10.13
C ILE A 51 11.68 -3.17 -9.02
N MET A 52 12.52 -2.37 -8.36
CA MET A 52 12.08 -1.47 -7.28
C MET A 52 11.06 -0.42 -7.77
N VAL A 53 11.30 0.16 -8.95
CA VAL A 53 10.35 1.09 -9.58
C VAL A 53 9.05 0.37 -9.90
N GLY A 54 9.11 -0.84 -10.46
CA GLY A 54 7.93 -1.66 -10.75
C GLY A 54 7.11 -1.96 -9.49
N ALA A 55 7.75 -2.43 -8.42
CA ALA A 55 7.12 -2.69 -7.12
C ALA A 55 6.49 -1.42 -6.54
N THR A 56 7.22 -0.30 -6.54
CA THR A 56 6.69 0.99 -6.07
C THR A 56 5.46 1.44 -6.86
N LEU A 57 5.46 1.28 -8.19
CA LEU A 57 4.31 1.63 -9.02
C LEU A 57 3.09 0.75 -8.75
N ALA A 58 3.31 -0.55 -8.54
CA ALA A 58 2.24 -1.49 -8.16
C ALA A 58 1.62 -1.09 -6.81
N ASP A 59 2.46 -0.77 -5.83
CA ASP A 59 2.04 -0.31 -4.51
C ASP A 59 1.25 1.01 -4.53
N ILE A 60 1.66 1.96 -5.38
CA ILE A 60 0.89 3.20 -5.60
C ILE A 60 -0.50 2.85 -6.13
N ALA A 61 -0.58 2.00 -7.17
CA ALA A 61 -1.85 1.61 -7.77
C ALA A 61 -2.77 0.92 -6.74
N LEU A 62 -2.23 0.01 -5.93
CA LEU A 62 -2.96 -0.66 -4.86
C LEU A 62 -3.41 0.34 -3.78
N THR A 63 -2.56 1.27 -3.37
CA THR A 63 -2.92 2.33 -2.42
C THR A 63 -4.10 3.16 -2.92
N LEU A 64 -4.06 3.60 -4.19
CA LEU A 64 -5.16 4.36 -4.79
C LEU A 64 -6.46 3.55 -4.80
N LEU A 65 -6.38 2.27 -5.17
CA LEU A 65 -7.53 1.36 -5.20
C LEU A 65 -8.11 1.12 -3.80
N LEU A 66 -7.27 0.79 -2.82
CA LEU A 66 -7.67 0.54 -1.43
C LEU A 66 -8.35 1.77 -0.82
N VAL A 67 -7.79 2.96 -1.04
CA VAL A 67 -8.40 4.22 -0.61
C VAL A 67 -9.73 4.46 -1.31
N TRP A 68 -9.83 4.19 -2.61
CA TRP A 68 -11.09 4.30 -3.34
C TRP A 68 -12.17 3.37 -2.75
N ILE A 69 -11.83 2.11 -2.48
CA ILE A 69 -12.72 1.14 -1.83
C ILE A 69 -13.15 1.65 -0.44
N ALA A 70 -12.19 2.05 0.39
CA ALA A 70 -12.47 2.52 1.76
C ALA A 70 -13.39 3.75 1.77
N LEU A 71 -13.20 4.68 0.83
CA LEU A 71 -14.08 5.83 0.66
C LEU A 71 -15.49 5.41 0.26
N ARG A 72 -15.64 4.44 -0.66
CA ARG A 72 -16.96 3.91 -1.08
C ARG A 72 -17.69 3.20 0.06
N LEU A 73 -16.98 2.41 0.86
CA LEU A 73 -17.56 1.75 2.04
C LEU A 73 -17.99 2.78 3.10
N SER A 74 -17.25 3.89 3.22
CA SER A 74 -17.57 4.97 4.16
C SER A 74 -18.77 5.84 3.75
N VAL A 75 -19.17 5.83 2.48
CA VAL A 75 -20.30 6.61 1.93
C VAL A 75 -21.66 6.17 2.49
N GLN A 76 -21.76 4.96 3.07
CA GLN A 76 -22.97 4.53 3.77
C GLN A 76 -23.25 5.31 5.06
N SER A 77 -22.29 6.14 5.52
CA SER A 77 -22.50 7.01 6.68
C SER A 77 -22.50 8.50 6.31
N THR A 78 -23.32 9.27 7.01
CA THR A 78 -23.51 10.72 6.79
C THR A 78 -22.27 11.56 7.09
N ARG A 79 -21.20 10.98 7.65
CA ARG A 79 -19.92 11.64 7.91
C ARG A 79 -18.76 10.70 7.64
N PHE A 80 -17.84 11.11 6.76
CA PHE A 80 -16.56 10.45 6.61
C PHE A 80 -15.75 10.61 7.91
N SER A 81 -15.19 9.52 8.41
CA SER A 81 -14.31 9.51 9.56
C SER A 81 -13.10 8.64 9.24
N LEU A 82 -11.90 9.19 9.43
CA LEU A 82 -10.64 8.45 9.28
C LEU A 82 -10.62 7.19 10.17
N LEU A 83 -11.24 7.25 11.34
CA LEU A 83 -11.36 6.10 12.25
C LEU A 83 -12.19 4.96 11.66
N ARG A 84 -13.13 5.26 10.75
CA ARG A 84 -13.93 4.25 10.06
C ARG A 84 -13.27 3.73 8.78
N ALA A 85 -12.44 4.55 8.14
CA ALA A 85 -11.65 4.14 6.99
C ALA A 85 -10.42 3.29 7.38
N ALA A 86 -9.93 3.41 8.62
CA ALA A 86 -8.72 2.73 9.06
C ALA A 86 -8.85 1.18 9.10
N PRO A 87 -9.86 0.56 9.75
CA PRO A 87 -9.98 -0.89 9.76
C PRO A 87 -10.05 -1.55 8.38
N PRO A 88 -10.86 -1.08 7.41
CA PRO A 88 -10.89 -1.68 6.08
C PRO A 88 -9.57 -1.44 5.32
N LEU A 89 -8.90 -0.30 5.49
CA LEU A 89 -7.60 -0.08 4.84
C LEU A 89 -6.52 -1.01 5.40
N ILE A 90 -6.44 -1.15 6.71
CA ILE A 90 -5.46 -2.02 7.37
C ILE A 90 -5.74 -3.49 7.03
N GLY A 91 -7.00 -3.93 7.16
CA GLY A 91 -7.40 -5.30 6.88
C GLY A 91 -7.24 -5.69 5.41
N LEU A 92 -7.77 -4.87 4.49
CA LEU A 92 -7.65 -5.14 3.05
C LEU A 92 -6.22 -4.99 2.56
N GLY A 93 -5.50 -3.96 3.01
CA GLY A 93 -4.11 -3.73 2.66
C GLY A 93 -3.20 -4.88 3.10
N GLY A 94 -3.31 -5.29 4.37
CA GLY A 94 -2.58 -6.44 4.89
C GLY A 94 -2.95 -7.75 4.17
N GLY A 95 -4.25 -7.99 3.94
CA GLY A 95 -4.70 -9.18 3.20
C GLY A 95 -4.22 -9.23 1.75
N VAL A 96 -4.21 -8.10 1.05
CA VAL A 96 -3.68 -8.00 -0.31
C VAL A 96 -2.18 -8.28 -0.33
N ALA A 97 -1.41 -7.75 0.62
CA ALA A 97 0.02 -8.04 0.70
C ALA A 97 0.30 -9.52 1.00
N VAL A 98 -0.44 -10.13 1.94
CA VAL A 98 -0.33 -11.57 2.19
C VAL A 98 -0.58 -12.38 0.91
N PHE A 99 -1.61 -12.01 0.15
CA PHE A 99 -1.93 -12.68 -1.12
C PHE A 99 -0.83 -12.49 -2.17
N ILE A 100 -0.32 -11.27 -2.33
CA ILE A 100 0.76 -10.98 -3.29
C ILE A 100 2.04 -11.71 -2.91
N GLU A 101 2.40 -11.74 -1.63
CA GLU A 101 3.59 -12.44 -1.15
C GLU A 101 3.45 -13.96 -1.36
N ALA A 102 2.28 -14.54 -1.03
CA ALA A 102 2.01 -15.95 -1.28
C ALA A 102 2.11 -16.32 -2.78
N VAL A 103 1.58 -15.49 -3.67
CA VAL A 103 1.61 -15.76 -5.10
C VAL A 103 3.01 -15.49 -5.68
N GLY A 104 3.58 -14.34 -5.40
CA GLY A 104 4.81 -13.87 -6.01
C GLY A 104 6.05 -14.60 -5.50
N GLN A 105 6.14 -14.84 -4.18
CA GLN A 105 7.29 -15.50 -3.58
C GLN A 105 7.15 -17.03 -3.70
N GLU A 106 6.05 -17.59 -3.19
CA GLU A 106 5.96 -19.04 -2.97
C GLU A 106 5.49 -19.78 -4.22
N ALA A 107 4.52 -19.24 -4.96
CA ALA A 107 3.99 -19.91 -6.15
C ALA A 107 4.78 -19.58 -7.42
N ALA A 108 5.24 -18.33 -7.57
CA ALA A 108 5.84 -17.84 -8.81
C ALA A 108 7.35 -17.57 -8.72
N HIS A 109 7.93 -17.58 -7.52
CA HIS A 109 9.35 -17.36 -7.25
C HIS A 109 9.93 -16.08 -7.91
N TRP A 110 9.14 -15.02 -7.98
CA TRP A 110 9.53 -13.73 -8.56
C TRP A 110 10.60 -13.01 -7.72
N TRP A 111 10.63 -13.25 -6.41
CA TRP A 111 11.65 -12.73 -5.50
C TRP A 111 11.93 -13.72 -4.38
N ARG A 112 13.02 -13.47 -3.64
CA ARG A 112 13.42 -14.27 -2.48
C ARG A 112 13.82 -13.37 -1.33
N TYR A 113 13.49 -13.78 -0.12
CA TYR A 113 13.91 -13.07 1.08
C TYR A 113 15.38 -13.37 1.41
N SER A 114 16.04 -12.39 2.01
CA SER A 114 17.29 -12.62 2.74
C SER A 114 17.00 -13.31 4.08
N ALA A 115 18.03 -13.84 4.72
CA ALA A 115 17.92 -14.39 6.08
C ALA A 115 17.50 -13.34 7.14
N ALA A 116 17.61 -12.05 6.83
CA ALA A 116 17.26 -10.98 7.75
C ALA A 116 15.78 -10.58 7.71
N MET A 117 15.00 -11.03 6.71
CA MET A 117 13.57 -10.68 6.61
C MET A 117 12.80 -11.33 7.75
N PRO A 118 12.17 -10.53 8.65
CA PRO A 118 11.21 -11.09 9.58
C PRO A 118 10.02 -11.61 8.77
N ALA A 119 9.74 -12.90 8.90
CA ALA A 119 8.64 -13.55 8.22
C ALA A 119 7.80 -14.33 9.23
N PHE A 120 6.55 -14.57 8.88
CA PHE A 120 5.65 -15.41 9.65
C PHE A 120 4.99 -16.44 8.73
N GLN A 121 4.60 -17.56 9.33
CA GLN A 121 4.05 -18.67 8.57
C GLN A 121 2.52 -18.57 8.52
N ILE A 122 1.97 -18.64 7.31
CA ILE A 122 0.53 -18.82 7.08
C ILE A 122 0.36 -20.10 6.26
N PHE A 123 -0.21 -21.13 6.88
CA PHE A 123 -0.25 -22.48 6.31
C PHE A 123 1.17 -22.97 5.96
N GLU A 124 1.45 -23.19 4.68
CA GLU A 124 2.74 -23.67 4.17
C GLU A 124 3.62 -22.52 3.63
N TRP A 125 3.12 -21.29 3.61
CA TRP A 125 3.80 -20.13 3.02
C TRP A 125 4.53 -19.30 4.07
N GLN A 126 5.75 -18.87 3.74
CA GLN A 126 6.46 -17.86 4.51
C GLN A 126 6.16 -16.48 3.96
N ILE A 127 5.53 -15.64 4.77
CA ILE A 127 5.11 -14.30 4.38
C ILE A 127 5.99 -13.26 5.06
N GLY A 128 6.62 -12.40 4.25
CA GLY A 128 7.43 -11.29 4.74
C GLY A 128 6.60 -10.29 5.53
N LEU A 129 7.08 -9.91 6.71
CA LEU A 129 6.38 -8.99 7.59
C LEU A 129 6.36 -7.56 7.03
N PHE A 130 7.48 -7.07 6.51
CA PHE A 130 7.57 -5.68 6.04
C PHE A 130 6.66 -5.32 4.87
N PRO A 131 6.52 -6.12 3.80
CA PRO A 131 5.56 -5.81 2.74
C PRO A 131 4.10 -5.85 3.23
N VAL A 132 3.80 -6.72 4.21
CA VAL A 132 2.48 -6.72 4.87
C VAL A 132 2.24 -5.43 5.67
N LEU A 133 3.22 -5.00 6.48
CA LEU A 133 3.11 -3.75 7.25
C LEU A 133 3.02 -2.53 6.32
N GLN A 134 3.78 -2.51 5.24
CA GLN A 134 3.77 -1.47 4.23
C GLN A 134 2.36 -1.27 3.67
N MET A 135 1.72 -2.34 3.17
CA MET A 135 0.37 -2.23 2.60
C MET A 135 -0.72 -2.09 3.66
N ALA A 136 -0.51 -2.58 4.88
CA ALA A 136 -1.47 -2.36 5.97
C ALA A 136 -1.52 -0.89 6.42
N PHE A 137 -0.37 -0.21 6.51
CA PHE A 137 -0.30 1.11 7.14
C PHE A 137 -0.09 2.28 6.18
N LEU A 138 0.73 2.13 5.13
CA LEU A 138 1.03 3.26 4.24
C LEU A 138 -0.19 3.81 3.50
N PRO A 139 -1.16 3.01 3.01
CA PRO A 139 -2.36 3.57 2.39
C PRO A 139 -3.16 4.49 3.33
N LEU A 140 -3.27 4.12 4.61
CA LEU A 140 -3.92 4.93 5.63
C LEU A 140 -3.14 6.22 5.90
N ILE A 141 -1.80 6.14 6.02
CA ILE A 141 -0.95 7.31 6.22
C ILE A 141 -1.08 8.27 5.02
N CYS A 142 -1.03 7.75 3.79
CA CYS A 142 -1.25 8.52 2.57
C CYS A 142 -2.60 9.24 2.59
N LEU A 143 -3.67 8.53 2.99
CA LEU A 143 -5.01 9.12 3.11
C LEU A 143 -5.04 10.23 4.18
N VAL A 144 -4.43 10.03 5.34
CA VAL A 144 -4.35 11.04 6.40
C VAL A 144 -3.63 12.29 5.91
N LEU A 145 -2.45 12.14 5.30
CA LEU A 145 -1.66 13.26 4.76
C LEU A 145 -2.43 14.04 3.71
N THR A 146 -3.13 13.33 2.82
CA THR A 146 -3.93 13.95 1.76
C THR A 146 -5.17 14.65 2.30
N SER A 147 -5.80 14.09 3.35
CA SER A 147 -7.06 14.57 3.93
C SER A 147 -6.88 15.75 4.90
N ARG A 148 -5.68 15.98 5.44
CA ARG A 148 -5.40 17.13 6.32
C ARG A 148 -5.72 18.49 5.68
N ARG A 149 -5.73 18.56 4.35
CA ARG A 149 -6.09 19.77 3.57
C ARG A 149 -7.55 19.82 3.13
N LEU A 150 -8.32 18.75 3.33
CA LEU A 150 -9.76 18.67 3.03
C LEU A 150 -10.63 19.12 4.23
N ARG A 151 -10.11 19.95 5.16
CA ARG A 151 -10.96 20.66 6.12
C ARG A 151 -11.85 21.64 5.36
N VAL A 152 -12.95 21.13 4.84
CA VAL A 152 -14.09 21.90 4.38
C VAL A 152 -14.67 22.58 5.62
N ARG A 153 -14.71 23.92 5.59
CA ARG A 153 -15.49 24.74 6.51
C ARG A 153 -16.96 24.32 6.46
#